data_AF-A0A1I5RXL3-F1
#
_entry.id   AF-A0A1I5RXL3-F1
#
_cell.length_a   1.000
_cell.length_b   1.000
_cell.length_c   1.000
_cell.angle_alpha   90.00
_cell.angle_beta   90.00
_cell.angle_gamma   90.00
#
_symmetry.space_group_name_H-M   'P 1'
#
loop_
_entity.id
_entity.type
_entity.pdbx_description
1 polymer ?
#
loop_
_entity_poly.entity_id
_entity_poly.type
_entity_poly.pdbx_seq_one_letter_code
_entity_poly.pdbx_strand_id
1 'polypeptide(L)'
;MIPQDTISPSYPIEGSGREEISGLGQNVENETPIRLNPLRMPENSWVEDFKSTPIIWSDLGKYWQNPPDFRQDPYYYGGVYFPQKASSMFLEYVIKKTINLTSDLRVLELNAGNGENSTLIAGLLSPGSLLVSNDSNNYKVNSITSNLGKLGLLNTWVTQNNPGDFQNLAGFFDVLLINGNELLLKEVAEHQGSESNTSGAF
;
A
#
# COMPACT_ATOMS: atom_id res chain seq x y z
N MET A 1 -1.70 30.68 20.43
CA MET A 1 -0.90 31.68 19.68
C MET A 1 0.03 30.87 18.78
N ILE A 2 -0.27 30.81 17.49
CA ILE A 2 0.51 30.03 16.50
C ILE A 2 1.54 31.01 15.90
N PRO A 3 2.84 30.68 15.83
CA PRO A 3 3.86 31.57 15.29
C PRO A 3 3.61 31.92 13.82
N GLN A 4 3.88 33.17 13.43
CA GLN A 4 3.52 33.77 12.14
C GLN A 4 4.49 33.48 10.97
N ASP A 5 5.49 32.62 11.14
CA ASP A 5 6.51 32.41 10.11
C ASP A 5 6.33 31.08 9.35
N THR A 6 5.23 30.96 8.61
CA THR A 6 5.14 30.00 7.50
C THR A 6 5.41 30.73 6.20
N ILE A 7 6.52 30.36 5.56
CA ILE A 7 6.99 30.87 4.28
C ILE A 7 5.91 30.66 3.21
N SER A 8 5.41 31.75 2.63
CA SER A 8 4.50 31.74 1.50
C SER A 8 5.21 31.22 0.24
N PRO A 9 4.60 30.30 -0.55
CA PRO A 9 5.14 29.92 -1.86
C PRO A 9 5.16 31.14 -2.80
N SER A 10 6.29 31.40 -3.43
CA SER A 10 6.55 32.56 -4.30
C SER A 10 6.07 32.40 -5.75
N TYR A 11 5.22 31.41 -6.04
CA TYR A 11 4.62 31.24 -7.36
C TYR A 11 3.10 31.26 -7.27
N PRO A 12 2.41 32.09 -8.08
CA PRO A 12 0.95 32.09 -8.12
C PRO A 12 0.46 30.79 -8.76
N ILE A 13 -0.29 30.00 -7.99
CA ILE A 13 -1.08 28.89 -8.54
C ILE A 13 -2.33 29.54 -9.15
N GLU A 14 -2.35 29.71 -10.47
CA GLU A 14 -3.59 30.04 -11.17
C GLU A 14 -4.61 28.90 -10.94
N GLY A 15 -5.82 29.27 -10.51
CA GLY A 15 -6.85 28.32 -10.12
C GLY A 15 -6.92 28.03 -8.62
N SER A 16 -6.53 28.97 -7.75
CA SER A 16 -6.81 28.87 -6.30
C SER A 16 -8.31 29.06 -6.03
N GLY A 17 -9.12 28.07 -6.43
CA GLY A 17 -10.54 27.97 -6.11
C GLY A 17 -10.72 27.79 -4.62
N ARG A 18 -10.50 28.85 -3.83
CA ARG A 18 -10.78 28.88 -2.38
C ARG A 18 -12.26 28.62 -2.09
N GLU A 19 -13.13 28.76 -3.09
CA GLU A 19 -14.55 28.42 -3.01
C GLU A 19 -14.86 26.95 -3.38
N GLU A 20 -13.99 26.22 -4.10
CA GLU A 20 -14.23 24.80 -4.42
C GLU A 20 -13.81 23.86 -3.27
N ILE A 21 -12.90 24.29 -2.41
CA ILE A 21 -12.38 23.46 -1.30
C ILE A 21 -13.39 23.34 -0.14
N SER A 22 -14.35 24.27 -0.02
CA SER A 22 -15.34 24.28 1.05
C SER A 22 -16.46 23.23 0.85
N GLY A 23 -16.65 22.73 -0.36
CA GLY A 23 -17.64 21.71 -0.70
C GLY A 23 -17.16 20.26 -0.58
N LEU A 24 -15.85 20.02 -0.51
CA LEU A 24 -15.26 18.68 -0.55
C LEU A 24 -15.28 17.90 0.79
N GLY A 25 -15.76 18.52 1.87
CA GLY A 25 -15.71 17.93 3.22
C GLY A 25 -17.06 17.69 3.91
N GLN A 26 -18.20 18.09 3.31
CA GLN A 26 -19.44 18.28 4.08
C GLN A 26 -20.43 17.10 4.07
N ASN A 27 -20.04 15.90 3.60
CA ASN A 27 -20.91 14.70 3.62
C ASN A 27 -20.20 13.36 3.93
N VAL A 28 -18.98 13.39 4.50
CA VAL A 28 -18.15 12.17 4.64
C VAL A 28 -18.32 11.46 5.99
N GLU A 29 -19.21 11.92 6.87
CA GLU A 29 -19.22 11.48 8.28
C GLU A 29 -19.49 9.98 8.50
N ASN A 30 -19.87 9.20 7.49
CA ASN A 30 -20.10 7.76 7.62
C ASN A 30 -19.53 6.89 6.48
N GLU A 31 -18.59 7.38 5.68
CA GLU A 31 -17.96 6.60 4.61
C GLU A 31 -16.56 6.13 5.01
N THR A 32 -16.36 4.81 5.06
CA THR A 32 -15.05 4.21 5.35
C THR A 32 -14.48 3.56 4.10
N PRO A 33 -13.28 3.98 3.64
CA PRO A 33 -12.64 3.31 2.53
C PRO A 33 -12.15 1.91 2.96
N ILE A 34 -12.54 0.93 2.15
CA ILE A 34 -12.14 -0.47 2.27
C ILE A 34 -11.62 -1.00 0.93
N ARG A 35 -10.81 -2.04 0.99
CA ARG A 35 -10.40 -2.82 -0.18
C ARG A 35 -10.90 -4.26 -0.03
N LEU A 36 -11.62 -4.77 -1.03
CA LEU A 36 -12.04 -6.17 -1.06
C LEU A 36 -10.85 -7.08 -1.39
N ASN A 37 -10.87 -8.30 -0.85
CA ASN A 37 -9.85 -9.31 -1.13
C ASN A 37 -10.36 -10.31 -2.17
N PRO A 38 -9.81 -10.34 -3.40
CA PRO A 38 -10.30 -11.22 -4.46
C PRO A 38 -10.11 -12.71 -4.12
N LEU A 39 -9.15 -13.04 -3.26
CA LEU A 39 -8.86 -14.42 -2.84
C LEU A 39 -9.88 -14.99 -1.84
N ARG A 40 -10.77 -14.16 -1.31
CA ARG A 40 -11.72 -14.52 -0.25
C ARG A 40 -13.15 -14.11 -0.57
N MET A 41 -13.44 -13.76 -1.83
CA MET A 41 -14.81 -13.41 -2.25
C MET A 41 -15.63 -14.69 -2.40
N PRO A 42 -16.71 -14.89 -1.62
CA PRO A 42 -17.61 -16.03 -1.81
C PRO A 42 -18.39 -15.89 -3.12
N GLU A 43 -18.66 -17.01 -3.80
CA GLU A 43 -19.42 -17.07 -5.07
C GLU A 43 -20.84 -16.49 -4.96
N ASN A 44 -21.39 -16.36 -3.74
CA ASN A 44 -22.73 -15.84 -3.47
C ASN A 44 -22.61 -14.48 -2.77
N SER A 45 -22.73 -13.42 -3.55
CA SER A 45 -22.28 -12.07 -3.26
C SER A 45 -23.20 -11.28 -2.30
N TRP A 46 -22.89 -11.32 -1.01
CA TRP A 46 -23.23 -10.24 -0.06
C TRP A 46 -22.52 -8.92 -0.40
N VAL A 47 -21.67 -8.92 -1.44
CA VAL A 47 -20.95 -7.75 -1.95
C VAL A 47 -21.91 -6.66 -2.44
N GLU A 48 -23.15 -7.01 -2.79
CA GLU A 48 -24.22 -6.05 -3.12
C GLU A 48 -24.77 -5.31 -1.89
N ASP A 49 -24.61 -5.85 -0.67
CA ASP A 49 -25.04 -5.20 0.57
C ASP A 49 -24.09 -4.09 1.03
N PHE A 50 -22.88 -4.03 0.45
CA PHE A 50 -21.99 -2.89 0.65
C PHE A 50 -22.54 -1.73 -0.17
N LYS A 51 -23.51 -1.00 0.36
CA LYS A 51 -23.85 0.34 -0.14
C LYS A 51 -22.57 1.15 -0.16
N SER A 52 -22.00 1.31 -1.34
CA SER A 52 -20.67 1.83 -1.49
C SER A 52 -20.45 2.44 -2.86
N THR A 53 -19.57 3.44 -2.90
CA THR A 53 -19.09 4.04 -4.14
C THR A 53 -17.69 3.52 -4.43
N PRO A 54 -17.34 3.25 -5.71
CA PRO A 54 -16.02 2.75 -6.05
C PRO A 54 -14.94 3.82 -5.86
N ILE A 55 -13.74 3.39 -5.46
CA ILE A 55 -12.53 4.22 -5.49
C ILE A 55 -11.92 4.08 -6.89
N ILE A 56 -11.98 5.15 -7.68
CA ILE A 56 -11.73 5.11 -9.14
C ILE A 56 -10.34 4.65 -9.58
N TRP A 57 -9.36 4.62 -8.67
CA TRP A 57 -7.98 4.19 -8.94
C TRP A 57 -7.61 2.84 -8.32
N SER A 58 -8.59 2.12 -7.75
CA SER A 58 -8.39 0.77 -7.20
C SER A 58 -9.51 -0.15 -7.68
N ASP A 59 -9.16 -1.29 -8.25
CA ASP A 59 -10.14 -2.21 -8.85
C ASP A 59 -11.13 -2.74 -7.82
N LEU A 60 -10.68 -2.88 -6.57
CA LEU A 60 -11.43 -3.47 -5.46
C LEU A 60 -11.63 -2.50 -4.29
N GLY A 61 -11.28 -1.23 -4.48
CA GLY A 61 -11.46 -0.17 -3.50
C GLY A 61 -12.89 0.39 -3.50
N LYS A 62 -13.48 0.57 -2.31
CA LYS A 62 -14.85 1.05 -2.13
C LYS A 62 -14.96 1.97 -0.90
N TYR A 63 -15.78 3.00 -0.96
CA TYR A 63 -16.25 3.74 0.21
C TYR A 63 -17.48 3.05 0.79
N TRP A 64 -17.36 2.33 1.89
CA TRP A 64 -18.48 1.64 2.53
C TRP A 64 -19.27 2.61 3.42
N GLN A 65 -20.57 2.77 3.14
CA GLN A 65 -21.47 3.58 3.94
C GLN A 65 -21.91 2.83 5.21
N ASN A 66 -21.69 3.45 6.36
CA ASN A 66 -22.08 2.95 7.68
C ASN A 66 -21.61 1.51 7.95
N PRO A 67 -20.31 1.20 7.80
CA PRO A 67 -19.80 -0.12 8.10
C PRO A 67 -19.97 -0.44 9.60
N PRO A 68 -20.06 -1.72 9.98
CA PRO A 68 -19.91 -2.11 11.37
C PRO A 68 -18.49 -1.77 11.87
N ASP A 69 -18.29 -1.80 13.19
CA ASP A 69 -16.93 -1.82 13.74
C ASP A 69 -16.22 -3.09 13.25
N PHE A 70 -15.22 -2.93 12.39
CA PHE A 70 -14.49 -4.06 11.80
C PHE A 70 -13.85 -4.99 12.84
N ARG A 71 -13.59 -4.50 14.06
CA ARG A 71 -13.07 -5.31 15.19
C ARG A 71 -14.09 -6.32 15.71
N GLN A 72 -15.35 -6.18 15.32
CA GLN A 72 -16.46 -7.07 15.67
C GLN A 72 -16.98 -7.81 14.44
N ASP A 73 -16.40 -7.58 13.27
CA ASP A 73 -16.87 -8.13 12.01
C ASP A 73 -16.09 -9.42 11.65
N PRO A 74 -16.74 -10.59 11.61
CA PRO A 74 -16.09 -11.84 11.22
C PRO A 74 -15.53 -11.79 9.79
N TYR A 75 -16.07 -10.96 8.89
CA TYR A 75 -15.55 -10.84 7.53
C TYR A 75 -14.18 -10.16 7.49
N TYR A 76 -13.91 -9.23 8.40
CA TYR A 76 -12.58 -8.64 8.56
C TYR A 76 -11.56 -9.70 9.00
N TYR A 77 -11.90 -10.51 9.99
CA TYR A 77 -11.02 -11.60 10.47
C TYR A 77 -10.89 -12.74 9.45
N GLY A 78 -11.92 -12.99 8.65
CA GLY A 78 -11.90 -13.93 7.52
C GLY A 78 -11.13 -13.43 6.29
N GLY A 79 -10.65 -12.18 6.32
CA GLY A 79 -9.87 -11.59 5.23
C GLY A 79 -10.68 -11.22 3.99
N VAL A 80 -12.00 -11.01 4.12
CA VAL A 80 -12.85 -10.64 2.97
C VAL A 80 -12.60 -9.20 2.53
N TYR A 81 -12.25 -8.31 3.47
CA TYR A 81 -11.89 -6.93 3.18
C TYR A 81 -10.84 -6.41 4.16
N PHE A 82 -10.22 -5.28 3.79
CA PHE A 82 -9.27 -4.53 4.59
C PHE A 82 -9.67 -3.06 4.66
N PRO A 83 -9.89 -2.47 5.85
CA PRO A 83 -9.95 -1.02 6.01
C PRO A 83 -8.62 -0.40 5.58
N GLN A 84 -8.66 0.56 4.67
CA GLN A 84 -7.45 1.18 4.11
C GLN A 84 -7.80 2.58 3.60
N LYS A 85 -6.90 3.54 3.78
CA LYS A 85 -7.10 4.90 3.25
C LYS A 85 -7.19 4.84 1.72
N ALA A 86 -8.19 5.52 1.15
CA ALA A 86 -8.40 5.53 -0.30
C ALA A 86 -7.16 6.01 -1.07
N SER A 87 -6.46 7.04 -0.57
CA SER A 87 -5.24 7.55 -1.20
C SER A 87 -4.12 6.52 -1.26
N SER A 88 -3.95 5.68 -0.23
CA SER A 88 -2.93 4.62 -0.22
C SER A 88 -3.22 3.52 -1.26
N MET A 89 -4.48 3.31 -1.64
CA MET A 89 -4.82 2.35 -2.70
C MET A 89 -4.35 2.81 -4.09
N PHE A 90 -3.98 4.07 -4.28
CA PHE A 90 -3.36 4.54 -5.52
C PHE A 90 -2.06 3.80 -5.86
N LEU A 91 -1.41 3.20 -4.85
CA LEU A 91 -0.27 2.30 -5.04
C LEU A 91 -0.56 1.17 -6.03
N GLU A 92 -1.79 0.64 -6.06
CA GLU A 92 -2.21 -0.37 -7.04
C GLU A 92 -2.04 0.12 -8.47
N TYR A 93 -2.49 1.34 -8.75
CA TYR A 93 -2.37 1.97 -10.05
C TYR A 93 -0.90 2.13 -10.44
N VAL A 94 -0.05 2.62 -9.52
CA VAL A 94 1.38 2.79 -9.76
C VAL A 94 2.04 1.45 -10.08
N ILE A 95 1.82 0.42 -9.26
CA ILE A 95 2.39 -0.92 -9.45
C ILE A 95 1.99 -1.48 -10.82
N LYS A 96 0.69 -1.47 -11.15
CA LYS A 96 0.18 -1.98 -12.43
C LYS A 96 0.76 -1.26 -13.66
N LYS A 97 1.13 0.01 -13.52
CA LYS A 97 1.69 0.81 -14.63
C LYS A 97 3.20 0.70 -14.76
N THR A 98 3.89 0.25 -13.72
CA THR A 98 5.35 0.35 -13.66
C THR A 98 6.07 -0.99 -13.47
N ILE A 99 5.35 -2.02 -13.05
CA ILE A 99 5.90 -3.34 -12.75
C ILE A 99 5.24 -4.38 -13.67
N ASN A 100 6.05 -5.26 -14.24
CA ASN A 100 5.53 -6.41 -14.99
C ASN A 100 5.06 -7.51 -14.03
N LEU A 101 3.78 -7.49 -13.67
CA LEU A 101 3.16 -8.46 -12.77
C LEU A 101 3.03 -9.89 -13.33
N THR A 102 3.40 -10.12 -14.60
CA THR A 102 3.45 -11.48 -15.17
C THR A 102 4.76 -12.21 -14.85
N SER A 103 5.79 -11.48 -14.42
CA SER A 103 7.07 -12.05 -13.98
C SER A 103 7.02 -12.42 -12.50
N ASP A 104 7.86 -13.39 -12.11
CA ASP A 104 8.15 -13.66 -10.70
C ASP A 104 9.14 -12.62 -10.17
N LEU A 105 8.71 -11.87 -9.16
CA LEU A 105 9.42 -10.71 -8.62
C LEU A 105 9.77 -10.92 -7.14
N ARG A 106 10.92 -10.41 -6.72
CA ARG A 106 11.29 -10.28 -5.31
C ARG A 106 11.06 -8.83 -4.89
N VAL A 107 10.08 -8.62 -4.04
CA VAL A 107 9.66 -7.29 -3.57
C VAL A 107 10.04 -7.11 -2.12
N LEU A 108 10.67 -5.98 -1.80
CA LEU A 108 10.94 -5.55 -0.43
C LEU A 108 10.13 -4.30 -0.10
N GLU A 109 9.32 -4.38 0.94
CA GLU A 109 8.67 -3.24 1.57
C GLU A 109 9.38 -2.94 2.90
N LEU A 110 10.11 -1.83 2.99
CA LEU A 110 10.98 -1.51 4.12
C LEU A 110 10.21 -1.06 5.38
N ASN A 111 9.08 -0.37 5.19
CA ASN A 111 8.25 0.18 6.27
C ASN A 111 6.77 -0.12 5.99
N ALA A 112 6.38 -1.36 6.28
CA ALA A 112 5.06 -1.91 5.98
C ALA A 112 3.91 -1.34 6.83
N GLY A 113 4.19 -0.58 7.90
CA GLY A 113 3.12 0.01 8.71
C GLY A 113 2.30 -1.08 9.41
N ASN A 114 0.98 -1.12 9.25
CA ASN A 114 0.18 -2.23 9.77
C ASN A 114 -0.06 -3.33 8.72
N GLY A 115 0.55 -3.23 7.54
CA GLY A 115 0.45 -4.21 6.46
C GLY A 115 -0.69 -3.98 5.48
N GLU A 116 -1.39 -2.83 5.54
CA GLU A 116 -2.47 -2.53 4.60
C GLU A 116 -1.97 -2.56 3.14
N ASN A 117 -0.82 -1.95 2.88
CA ASN A 117 -0.18 -1.96 1.56
C ASN A 117 0.48 -3.31 1.26
N SER A 118 1.05 -4.00 2.25
CA SER A 118 1.58 -5.35 2.09
C SER A 118 0.52 -6.29 1.52
N THR A 119 -0.70 -6.24 2.06
CA THR A 119 -1.80 -7.08 1.54
C THR A 119 -2.26 -6.68 0.14
N LEU A 120 -2.06 -5.41 -0.25
CA LEU A 120 -2.35 -4.92 -1.60
C LEU A 120 -1.33 -5.47 -2.58
N ILE A 121 -0.04 -5.30 -2.27
CA ILE A 121 1.08 -5.77 -3.09
C ILE A 121 0.99 -7.29 -3.25
N ALA A 122 0.83 -8.03 -2.16
CA ALA A 122 0.72 -9.48 -2.19
C ALA A 122 -0.42 -10.00 -3.09
N GLY A 123 -1.55 -9.29 -3.14
CA GLY A 123 -2.68 -9.64 -3.99
C GLY A 123 -2.47 -9.36 -5.48
N LEU A 124 -1.45 -8.57 -5.85
CA LEU A 124 -1.11 -8.24 -7.24
C LEU A 124 -0.01 -9.13 -7.82
N LEU A 125 0.84 -9.69 -6.98
CA LEU A 125 2.01 -10.45 -7.39
C LEU A 125 1.66 -11.84 -7.95
N SER A 126 2.50 -12.35 -8.85
CA SER A 126 2.41 -13.72 -9.33
C SER A 126 2.62 -14.73 -8.18
N PRO A 127 2.09 -15.96 -8.27
CA PRO A 127 2.33 -16.99 -7.26
C PRO A 127 3.81 -17.36 -7.05
N GLY A 128 4.67 -17.16 -8.05
CA GLY A 128 6.12 -17.41 -7.96
C GLY A 128 6.94 -16.22 -7.43
N SER A 129 6.33 -15.04 -7.30
CA SER A 129 6.96 -13.87 -6.67
C SER A 129 7.18 -14.08 -5.17
N LEU A 130 8.01 -13.25 -4.54
CA LEU A 130 8.22 -13.15 -3.09
C LEU A 130 7.97 -11.71 -2.64
N LEU A 131 7.16 -11.54 -1.60
CA LEU A 131 7.06 -10.27 -0.87
C LEU A 131 7.71 -10.40 0.49
N VAL A 132 8.66 -9.51 0.80
CA VAL A 132 9.22 -9.32 2.15
C VAL A 132 8.70 -8.00 2.69
N SER A 133 7.86 -8.05 3.72
CA SER A 133 7.33 -6.88 4.42
C SER A 133 8.06 -6.69 5.74
N ASN A 134 8.78 -5.59 5.85
CA ASN A 134 9.59 -5.23 7.00
C ASN A 134 8.97 -4.05 7.76
N ASP A 135 9.11 -4.06 9.09
CA ASP A 135 9.02 -2.85 9.90
C ASP A 135 9.94 -3.03 11.12
N SER A 136 10.68 -1.99 11.51
CA SER A 136 11.59 -2.07 12.67
C SER A 136 10.83 -2.09 14.00
N ASN A 137 9.54 -1.74 14.00
CA ASN A 137 8.67 -1.74 15.18
C ASN A 137 7.97 -3.09 15.39
N ASN A 138 8.27 -3.74 16.51
CA ASN A 138 7.71 -5.04 16.89
C ASN A 138 6.16 -5.06 16.96
N TYR A 139 5.52 -3.97 17.40
CA TYR A 139 4.06 -3.91 17.49
C TYR A 139 3.41 -3.95 16.10
N LYS A 140 4.06 -3.34 15.12
CA LYS A 140 3.60 -3.32 13.73
C LYS A 140 3.78 -4.66 13.03
N VAL A 141 4.88 -5.36 13.31
CA VAL A 141 5.16 -6.71 12.79
C VAL A 141 4.03 -7.69 13.10
N ASN A 142 3.42 -7.60 14.28
CA ASN A 142 2.26 -8.41 14.64
C ASN A 142 1.03 -8.08 13.78
N SER A 143 0.78 -6.79 13.53
CA SER A 143 -0.30 -6.34 12.65
C SER A 143 -0.09 -6.78 11.20
N ILE A 144 1.14 -6.65 10.68
CA ILE A 144 1.52 -7.09 9.34
C ILE A 144 1.31 -8.60 9.20
N THR A 145 1.81 -9.38 10.16
CA THR A 145 1.67 -10.84 10.20
C THR A 145 0.21 -11.25 10.22
N SER A 146 -0.61 -10.61 11.06
CA SER A 146 -2.05 -10.87 11.14
C SER A 146 -2.76 -10.55 9.81
N ASN A 147 -2.46 -9.40 9.20
CA ASN A 147 -3.09 -8.99 7.95
C ASN A 147 -2.68 -9.84 6.75
N LEU A 148 -1.39 -10.19 6.61
CA LEU A 148 -0.93 -11.11 5.57
C LEU A 148 -1.44 -12.54 5.79
N GLY A 149 -1.53 -12.99 7.05
CA GLY A 149 -2.10 -14.29 7.40
C GLY A 149 -3.54 -14.48 6.92
N LYS A 150 -4.34 -13.39 6.90
CA LYS A 150 -5.71 -13.41 6.35
C LYS A 150 -5.74 -13.71 4.85
N LEU A 151 -4.72 -13.33 4.08
CA LEU A 151 -4.63 -13.67 2.67
C LEU A 151 -4.41 -15.17 2.46
N GLY A 152 -3.61 -15.80 3.32
CA GLY A 152 -3.27 -17.22 3.21
C GLY A 152 -2.27 -17.51 2.09
N LEU A 153 -1.48 -16.52 1.67
CA LEU A 153 -0.45 -16.65 0.65
C LEU A 153 0.88 -17.13 1.26
N LEU A 154 1.53 -18.10 0.61
CA LEU A 154 2.78 -18.70 1.09
C LEU A 154 4.03 -17.89 0.72
N ASN A 155 3.88 -16.96 -0.20
CA ASN A 155 4.97 -16.16 -0.74
C ASN A 155 5.10 -14.77 -0.12
N THR A 156 4.63 -14.62 1.12
CA THR A 156 4.72 -13.38 1.89
C THR A 156 5.48 -13.63 3.19
N TRP A 157 6.57 -12.90 3.40
CA TRP A 157 7.46 -13.01 4.56
C TRP A 157 7.44 -11.72 5.34
N VAL A 158 7.51 -11.84 6.67
CA VAL A 158 7.54 -10.68 7.58
C VAL A 158 8.87 -10.66 8.31
N THR A 159 9.52 -9.51 8.35
CA THR A 159 10.78 -9.32 9.07
C THR A 159 10.71 -8.13 10.02
N GLN A 160 11.55 -8.17 11.05
CA GLN A 160 11.76 -7.06 11.98
C GLN A 160 13.24 -6.67 11.98
N ASN A 161 13.69 -6.02 10.91
CA ASN A 161 15.07 -5.54 10.78
C ASN A 161 15.11 -4.02 10.65
N ASN A 162 16.27 -3.43 10.95
CA ASN A 162 16.52 -2.05 10.55
C ASN A 162 16.61 -2.01 9.02
N PRO A 163 16.11 -0.96 8.35
CA PRO A 163 16.23 -0.86 6.89
C PRO A 163 17.67 -0.98 6.36
N GLY A 164 18.66 -0.53 7.14
CA GLY A 164 20.09 -0.67 6.81
C GLY A 164 20.59 -2.12 6.78
N ASP A 165 19.92 -3.07 7.43
CA ASP A 165 20.35 -4.47 7.43
C ASP A 165 20.17 -5.12 6.04
N PHE A 166 19.30 -4.55 5.20
CA PHE A 166 19.07 -4.99 3.82
C PHE A 166 20.16 -4.54 2.83
N GLN A 167 21.11 -3.69 3.24
CA GLN A 167 22.21 -3.24 2.38
C GLN A 167 23.04 -4.41 1.83
N ASN A 168 23.20 -5.47 2.62
CA ASN A 168 23.92 -6.69 2.22
C ASN A 168 23.16 -7.53 1.18
N LEU A 169 21.92 -7.17 0.85
CA LEU A 169 21.07 -7.81 -0.17
C LEU A 169 20.93 -6.93 -1.41
N ALA A 170 21.87 -6.02 -1.66
CA ALA A 170 21.90 -5.20 -2.85
C ALA A 170 21.83 -6.07 -4.13
N GLY A 171 20.85 -5.78 -5.00
CA GLY A 171 20.61 -6.53 -6.24
C GLY A 171 19.79 -7.82 -6.08
N PHE A 172 19.38 -8.19 -4.86
CA PHE A 172 18.51 -9.35 -4.65
C PHE A 172 17.04 -9.05 -4.97
N PHE A 173 16.57 -7.85 -4.62
CA PHE A 173 15.18 -7.44 -4.83
C PHE A 173 15.01 -6.70 -6.17
N ASP A 174 13.96 -7.07 -6.90
CA ASP A 174 13.57 -6.45 -8.17
C ASP A 174 12.78 -5.15 -7.94
N VAL A 175 12.07 -5.05 -6.81
CA VAL A 175 11.22 -3.90 -6.46
C VAL A 175 11.44 -3.52 -5.00
N LEU A 176 11.57 -2.21 -4.75
CA LEU A 176 11.70 -1.65 -3.40
C LEU A 176 10.58 -0.64 -3.11
N LEU A 177 9.96 -0.76 -1.94
CA LEU A 177 8.99 0.20 -1.42
C LEU A 177 9.52 0.75 -0.09
N ILE A 178 9.82 2.05 -0.02
CA ILE A 178 10.55 2.63 1.12
C ILE A 178 9.60 3.18 2.19
N ASN A 179 8.55 3.86 1.78
CA ASN A 179 7.47 4.30 2.65
C ASN A 179 6.18 3.80 1.99
N GLY A 180 5.23 3.22 2.72
CA GLY A 180 4.02 2.61 2.13
C GLY A 180 3.20 3.48 1.16
N ASN A 181 3.52 4.76 0.95
CA ASN A 181 2.90 5.63 -0.05
C ASN A 181 3.88 6.19 -1.11
N GLU A 182 5.17 5.83 -1.06
CA GLU A 182 6.22 6.28 -1.98
C GLU A 182 6.94 5.05 -2.56
N LEU A 183 6.64 4.76 -3.83
CA LEU A 183 7.29 3.69 -4.58
C LEU A 183 8.60 4.20 -5.18
N LEU A 184 9.70 3.50 -4.92
CA LEU A 184 10.97 3.72 -5.58
C LEU A 184 11.30 2.49 -6.43
N LEU A 185 10.99 2.60 -7.72
CA LEU A 185 11.41 1.61 -8.68
C LEU A 185 12.91 1.79 -8.89
N LYS A 186 13.68 0.81 -8.44
CA LYS A 186 15.06 0.68 -8.88
C LYS A 186 15.03 -0.15 -10.16
N GLU A 187 15.18 0.49 -11.31
CA GLU A 187 15.74 -0.21 -12.46
C GLU A 187 17.18 -0.55 -12.07
N VAL A 188 17.43 -1.81 -11.67
CA VAL A 188 18.80 -2.30 -11.54
C VAL A 188 19.31 -2.48 -12.97
N ALA A 189 19.86 -1.41 -13.52
CA ALA A 189 20.77 -1.49 -14.63
C ALA A 189 21.92 -2.41 -14.20
N GLU A 190 22.07 -3.57 -14.84
CA GLU A 190 23.14 -3.80 -15.83
C GLU A 190 23.28 -5.29 -16.19
N HIS A 191 23.22 -5.55 -17.49
CA HIS A 191 24.06 -6.54 -18.15
C HIS A 191 24.76 -5.82 -19.29
N GLN A 192 25.85 -5.08 -18.99
CA GLN A 192 27.08 -5.03 -19.77
C GLN A 192 28.17 -4.46 -18.87
N GLY A 193 29.22 -5.24 -18.63
CA GLY A 193 30.25 -4.89 -17.67
C GLY A 193 31.11 -3.70 -18.08
N SER A 194 31.41 -2.84 -17.13
CA SER A 194 32.77 -2.37 -16.85
C SER A 194 32.80 -1.72 -15.48
N GLU A 195 33.90 -1.95 -14.76
CA GLU A 195 34.17 -1.36 -13.45
C GLU A 195 34.13 0.18 -13.51
N SER A 196 33.42 0.84 -12.58
CA SER A 196 33.96 1.97 -11.80
C SER A 196 32.95 2.55 -10.81
N ASN A 197 33.43 2.66 -9.56
CA ASN A 197 33.02 3.54 -8.45
C ASN A 197 31.79 4.45 -8.65
N THR A 198 30.80 4.30 -7.76
CA THR A 198 30.33 5.41 -6.93
C THR A 198 29.83 4.91 -5.58
N SER A 199 30.39 5.49 -4.51
CA SER A 199 29.87 5.41 -3.15
C SER A 199 28.62 6.27 -3.01
N GLY A 200 27.66 5.81 -2.21
CA GLY A 200 26.66 6.68 -1.59
C GLY A 200 25.26 6.54 -2.15
N ALA A 201 24.62 5.40 -1.89
CA ALA A 201 23.17 5.31 -1.80
C ALA A 201 22.81 4.12 -0.92
N PHE A 202 23.11 4.25 0.38
CA PHE A 202 22.53 3.47 1.47
C PHE A 202 22.72 4.22 2.79
#